data_AF-A0A7Y2Y1S2-F1
#
_entry.id   AF-A0A7Y2Y1S2-F1
#
_cell.length_a   1.000
_cell.length_b   1.000
_cell.length_c   1.000
_cell.angle_alpha   90.00
_cell.angle_beta   90.00
_cell.angle_gamma   90.00
#
_symmetry.space_group_name_H-M   'P 1'
#
loop_
_entity.id
_entity.type
_entity.pdbx_description
1 polymer ?
#
loop_
_entity_poly.entity_id
_entity_poly.type
_entity_poly.pdbx_seq_one_letter_code
_entity_poly.pdbx_strand_id
1 'polypeptide(L)'
;MFKKGSKLYSILTGSCPKCHMESMYKVQNPYVPGSLFKMNERCSHCNTKYKIEPSFFYGAMYVSYAVGIAFAVAAFVIAFFVFKASLLNTFVSIVVTLILFLPV
;
A
#
# COMPACT_ATOMS: atom_id res chain seq x y z
N MET A 1 -5.95 11.26 -16.06
CA MET A 1 -5.41 12.22 -15.06
C MET A 1 -6.45 12.41 -13.96
N PHE A 2 -6.28 11.80 -12.79
CA PHE A 2 -7.23 11.95 -11.68
C PHE A 2 -7.17 13.40 -11.17
N LYS A 3 -8.29 14.13 -11.23
CA LYS A 3 -8.36 15.52 -10.78
C LYS A 3 -8.25 15.58 -9.24
N LYS A 4 -7.48 16.56 -8.75
CA LYS A 4 -7.40 16.95 -7.33
C LYS A 4 -8.83 17.24 -6.83
N GLY A 5 -9.24 16.61 -5.73
CA GLY A 5 -10.61 16.68 -5.20
C GLY A 5 -11.45 15.40 -5.38
N SER A 6 -10.94 14.40 -6.10
CA SER A 6 -11.59 13.08 -6.17
C SER A 6 -11.13 12.15 -5.04
N LYS A 7 -12.02 11.26 -4.58
CA LYS A 7 -11.66 10.25 -3.55
C LYS A 7 -10.52 9.33 -4.01
N LEU A 8 -10.53 8.96 -5.29
CA LEU A 8 -9.47 8.14 -5.91
C LEU A 8 -8.11 8.83 -5.83
N TYR A 9 -8.06 10.16 -6.00
CA TYR A 9 -6.83 10.92 -5.85
C TYR A 9 -6.25 10.75 -4.44
N SER A 10 -7.03 10.97 -3.38
CA SER A 10 -6.55 10.78 -2.00
C SER A 10 -6.11 9.36 -1.69
N ILE A 11 -6.78 8.35 -2.27
CA ILE A 11 -6.42 6.94 -2.04
C ILE A 11 -5.05 6.64 -2.66
N LEU A 12 -4.84 7.06 -3.91
CA LEU A 12 -3.60 6.78 -4.64
C LEU A 12 -2.41 7.61 -4.14
N THR A 13 -2.63 8.85 -3.70
CA THR A 13 -1.55 9.73 -3.22
C THR A 13 -1.33 9.68 -1.71
N GLY A 14 -2.16 8.95 -0.96
CA GLY A 14 -2.12 8.95 0.51
C GLY A 14 -2.34 10.34 1.12
N SER A 15 -3.01 11.24 0.40
CA SER A 15 -3.27 12.62 0.85
C SER A 15 -4.52 12.70 1.71
N CYS A 16 -4.68 13.81 2.44
CA CYS A 16 -5.86 14.05 3.26
C CYS A 16 -7.16 13.82 2.47
N PRO A 17 -8.08 12.93 2.92
CA PRO A 17 -9.27 12.56 2.16
C PRO A 17 -10.32 13.68 2.09
N LYS A 18 -10.14 14.75 2.88
CA LYS A 18 -11.06 15.90 2.92
C LYS A 18 -10.54 17.08 2.12
N CYS A 19 -9.27 17.48 2.33
CA CYS A 19 -8.72 18.69 1.73
C CYS A 19 -7.63 18.44 0.68
N HIS A 20 -7.05 17.23 0.60
CA HIS A 20 -6.00 16.85 -0.35
C HIS A 20 -4.75 17.76 -0.33
N MET A 21 -4.51 18.51 0.75
CA MET A 21 -3.41 19.49 0.83
C MET A 21 -2.12 18.93 1.41
N GLU A 22 -2.19 17.87 2.18
CA GLU A 22 -1.03 17.25 2.83
C GLU A 22 -1.09 15.72 2.79
N SER A 23 0.04 15.08 3.05
CA SER A 23 0.14 13.64 3.27
C SER A 23 -0.40 13.24 4.63
N MET A 24 -1.19 12.18 4.65
CA MET A 24 -1.66 11.55 5.88
C MET A 24 -0.54 10.81 6.63
N TYR A 25 0.46 10.31 5.89
CA TYR A 25 1.63 9.59 6.42
C TYR A 25 2.75 10.55 6.78
N LYS A 26 3.48 10.25 7.87
CA LYS A 26 4.66 11.01 8.32
C LYS A 26 5.84 10.84 7.35
N VAL A 27 5.95 9.66 6.75
CA VAL A 27 6.96 9.33 5.75
C VAL A 27 6.22 8.90 4.50
N GLN A 28 6.46 9.58 3.38
CA GLN A 28 5.80 9.27 2.11
C GLN A 28 6.41 8.03 1.43
N ASN A 29 7.67 7.70 1.74
CA ASN A 29 8.33 6.54 1.18
C ASN A 29 7.94 5.26 1.94
N PRO A 30 7.19 4.32 1.32
CA PRO A 30 6.76 3.08 1.95
C PRO A 30 7.90 2.07 2.10
N TYR A 31 9.05 2.29 1.47
CA TYR A 31 10.22 1.41 1.58
C TYR A 31 11.08 1.68 2.81
N VAL A 32 10.71 2.65 3.66
CA VAL A 32 11.41 2.92 4.92
C VAL A 32 10.82 2.01 6.02
N PRO A 33 11.58 1.03 6.53
CA PRO A 33 11.07 0.09 7.52
C PRO A 33 10.68 0.82 8.81
N GLY A 34 9.57 0.41 9.44
CA GLY A 34 9.12 0.96 10.73
C GLY A 34 8.44 2.34 10.66
N SER A 35 8.36 2.98 9.49
CA SER A 35 7.60 4.23 9.30
C SER A 35 6.37 4.09 8.41
N LEU A 36 6.20 2.96 7.71
CA LEU A 36 5.02 2.60 6.89
C LEU A 36 3.69 2.92 7.56
N PHE A 37 3.54 2.58 8.84
CA PHE A 37 2.29 2.76 9.59
C PHE A 37 2.26 4.06 10.42
N LYS A 38 3.30 4.91 10.31
CA LYS A 38 3.38 6.18 11.05
C LYS A 38 2.58 7.24 10.30
N MET A 39 1.44 7.60 10.88
CA MET A 39 0.53 8.60 10.35
C MET A 39 0.49 9.82 11.27
N ASN A 40 0.10 10.95 10.71
CA ASN A 40 -0.27 12.12 11.51
C ASN A 40 -1.56 11.81 12.28
N GLU A 41 -1.77 12.44 13.44
CA GLU A 41 -3.04 12.27 14.17
C GLU A 41 -4.17 13.06 13.53
N ARG A 42 -3.86 14.29 13.12
CA ARG A 42 -4.78 15.25 12.52
C ARG A 42 -4.15 15.98 11.37
N CYS A 43 -4.99 16.46 10.47
CA CYS A 43 -4.57 17.28 9.35
C CYS A 43 -4.22 18.70 9.77
N SER A 44 -3.06 19.24 9.38
CA SER A 44 -2.66 20.61 9.73
C SER A 44 -3.51 21.69 9.04
N HIS A 45 -4.07 21.38 7.87
CA HIS A 45 -4.86 22.34 7.08
C HIS A 45 -6.36 22.34 7.39
N CYS A 46 -6.96 21.17 7.66
CA CYS A 46 -8.41 21.05 7.85
C CYS A 46 -8.82 20.40 9.19
N ASN A 47 -7.84 20.10 10.05
CA ASN A 47 -8.00 19.52 11.38
C ASN A 47 -8.76 18.16 11.42
N THR A 48 -8.86 17.48 10.27
CA THR A 48 -9.49 16.16 10.18
C THR A 48 -8.64 15.15 10.93
N LYS A 49 -9.25 14.39 11.86
CA LYS A 49 -8.61 13.27 12.54
C LYS A 49 -8.48 12.09 11.58
N TYR A 50 -7.26 11.60 11.35
CA TYR A 50 -7.02 10.51 10.39
C TYR A 50 -7.44 9.16 10.94
N LYS A 51 -7.12 8.87 12.20
CA LYS A 51 -7.60 7.69 12.93
C LYS A 51 -8.96 8.01 13.56
N ILE A 52 -10.01 7.94 12.75
CA ILE A 52 -11.39 8.12 13.23
C ILE A 52 -11.74 6.99 14.20
N GLU A 53 -11.47 5.75 13.78
CA GLU A 53 -11.63 4.54 14.58
C GLU A 53 -10.26 3.90 14.85
N PRO A 54 -9.95 3.51 16.11
CA PRO A 54 -8.63 3.00 16.48
C PRO A 54 -8.27 1.67 15.78
N SER A 55 -9.26 0.86 15.41
CA SER A 55 -9.06 -0.48 14.83
C SER A 55 -9.19 -0.54 13.30
N PHE A 56 -9.62 0.53 12.63
CA PHE A 56 -9.87 0.52 11.18
C PHE A 56 -8.65 0.06 10.36
N PHE A 57 -7.46 0.53 10.72
CA PHE A 57 -6.22 0.18 10.02
C PHE A 57 -5.77 -1.28 10.24
N TYR A 58 -6.19 -1.90 11.34
CA TYR A 58 -5.94 -3.33 11.55
C TYR A 58 -6.80 -4.17 10.59
N GLY A 59 -8.07 -3.78 10.39
CA GLY A 59 -8.93 -4.41 9.37
C GLY A 59 -8.35 -4.25 7.96
N ALA A 60 -7.91 -3.03 7.62
CA ALA A 60 -7.29 -2.75 6.33
C ALA A 60 -6.03 -3.60 6.09
N MET A 61 -5.22 -3.86 7.12
CA MET A 61 -4.04 -4.72 7.03
C MET A 61 -4.38 -6.15 6.58
N TYR A 62 -5.49 -6.73 7.07
CA TYR A 62 -5.93 -8.06 6.64
C TYR A 62 -6.36 -8.10 5.17
N VAL A 63 -6.97 -7.01 4.68
CA VAL A 63 -7.31 -6.89 3.25
C VAL A 63 -6.04 -6.82 2.41
N SER A 64 -5.05 -6.00 2.81
CA SER A 64 -3.75 -5.92 2.14
C SER A 64 -3.02 -7.27 2.14
N TYR A 65 -3.16 -8.07 3.20
CA TYR A 65 -2.58 -9.41 3.25
C TYR A 65 -3.17 -10.33 2.17
N ALA A 66 -4.49 -10.33 1.98
CA ALA A 66 -5.14 -11.11 0.92
C ALA A 66 -4.69 -10.67 -0.49
N VAL A 67 -4.53 -9.35 -0.70
CA VAL A 67 -3.99 -8.79 -1.95
C VAL A 67 -2.56 -9.25 -2.18
N GLY A 68 -1.71 -9.24 -1.15
CA GLY A 68 -0.34 -9.75 -1.21
C GLY A 68 -0.27 -11.23 -1.60
N ILE A 69 -1.18 -12.07 -1.07
CA ILE A 69 -1.29 -13.48 -1.48
C ILE A 69 -1.63 -13.58 -2.97
N ALA A 70 -2.56 -12.77 -3.47
CA ALA A 70 -2.92 -12.79 -4.89
C ALA A 70 -1.72 -12.44 -5.80
N PHE A 71 -0.91 -11.44 -5.43
CA PHE A 71 0.33 -11.13 -6.14
C PHE A 71 1.35 -12.27 -6.09
N ALA A 72 1.54 -12.90 -4.93
CA ALA A 72 2.45 -14.02 -4.78
C ALA A 72 2.03 -15.23 -5.64
N VAL A 73 0.75 -15.57 -5.64
CA VAL A 73 0.20 -16.66 -6.46
C VAL A 73 0.34 -16.34 -7.95
N ALA A 74 0.04 -15.11 -8.38
CA ALA A 74 0.22 -14.69 -9.76
C ALA A 74 1.68 -14.79 -10.20
N ALA A 75 2.62 -14.31 -9.38
CA ALA A 75 4.06 -14.40 -9.65
C ALA A 75 4.52 -15.86 -9.75
N PHE A 76 4.05 -16.73 -8.85
CA PHE A 76 4.33 -18.16 -8.90
C PHE A 76 3.83 -18.80 -10.20
N VAL A 77 2.55 -18.56 -10.56
CA VAL A 77 1.95 -19.15 -11.76
C VAL A 77 2.70 -18.72 -13.01
N ILE A 78 3.03 -17.43 -13.11
CA ILE A 78 3.75 -16.88 -14.25
C ILE A 78 5.18 -17.45 -14.31
N ALA A 79 5.95 -17.37 -13.21
CA ALA A 79 7.34 -17.81 -13.21
C ALA A 79 7.49 -19.34 -13.41
N PHE A 80 6.67 -20.13 -12.71
CA PHE A 80 6.81 -21.58 -12.69
C PHE A 80 6.11 -22.27 -13.87
N PHE A 81 4.86 -21.91 -14.19
CA PHE A 81 4.13 -22.60 -15.26
C PHE A 81 4.36 -21.99 -16.65
N VAL A 82 4.48 -20.66 -16.76
CA VAL A 82 4.66 -20.00 -18.06
C VAL A 82 6.13 -20.00 -18.47
N PHE A 83 7.02 -19.52 -17.60
CA PHE A 83 8.45 -19.42 -17.89
C PHE A 83 9.27 -20.67 -17.56
N LYS A 84 8.66 -21.68 -16.91
CA LYS A 84 9.34 -22.91 -16.47
C LYS A 84 10.63 -22.63 -15.69
N ALA A 85 10.61 -21.58 -14.87
CA ALA A 85 11.76 -21.19 -14.06
C ALA A 85 12.08 -22.25 -13.00
N SER A 86 13.36 -22.34 -12.59
CA SER A 86 13.76 -23.18 -11.47
C SER A 86 13.05 -22.74 -10.17
N LEU A 87 12.99 -23.63 -9.18
CA LEU A 87 12.35 -23.33 -7.89
C LEU A 87 12.96 -22.09 -7.22
N LEU A 88 14.30 -21.96 -7.25
CA LEU A 88 14.98 -20.78 -6.70
C LEU A 88 14.61 -19.50 -7.44
N ASN A 89 14.58 -19.53 -8.78
CA ASN A 89 14.24 -18.35 -9.57
C ASN A 89 12.77 -17.94 -9.40
N THR A 90 11.88 -18.92 -9.25
CA THR A 90 10.47 -18.70 -8.94
C THR A 90 10.31 -18.04 -7.57
N PHE A 91 11.03 -18.54 -6.55
CA PHE A 91 11.01 -17.94 -5.22
C PHE A 91 11.52 -16.49 -5.23
N VAL A 92 12.64 -16.23 -5.93
CA VAL A 92 13.16 -14.86 -6.10
C VAL A 92 12.13 -13.98 -6.81
N SER A 93 11.45 -14.48 -7.84
CA SER A 93 10.41 -13.74 -8.56
C SER A 93 9.25 -13.33 -7.64
N ILE A 94 8.80 -14.22 -6.75
CA ILE A 94 7.75 -13.91 -5.77
C ILE A 94 8.22 -12.81 -4.81
N VAL A 95 9.42 -12.93 -4.24
CA VAL A 95 9.96 -11.93 -3.30
C VAL A 95 10.12 -10.57 -3.97
N VAL A 96 10.68 -10.54 -5.18
CA VAL A 96 10.82 -9.30 -5.96
C VAL A 96 9.45 -8.67 -6.23
N THR A 97 8.45 -9.47 -6.62
CA THR A 97 7.09 -8.98 -6.84
C THR A 97 6.51 -8.37 -5.57
N LEU A 98 6.60 -9.06 -4.44
CA LEU A 98 6.05 -8.56 -3.17
C LEU A 98 6.74 -7.27 -2.69
N ILE A 99 8.04 -7.12 -2.92
CA ILE A 99 8.76 -5.88 -2.59
C ILE A 99 8.29 -4.75 -3.51
N LEU A 100 8.24 -4.99 -4.82
CA LEU A 100 7.91 -3.96 -5.81
C LEU A 100 6.45 -3.47 -5.68
N PHE A 101 5.54 -4.38 -5.34
CA PHE A 101 4.12 -4.10 -5.12
C PHE A 101 3.74 -3.87 -3.66
N LEU A 102 4.73 -3.71 -2.76
CA LEU A 102 4.50 -3.36 -1.35
C LEU A 102 3.61 -2.11 -1.13
N PRO A 103 3.68 -1.04 -1.95
CA PRO A 103 2.84 0.15 -1.73
C PRO A 103 1.42 0.05 -2.30
N VAL A 104 1.07 -1.07 -2.95
CA VAL A 104 -0.24 -1.32 -3.57
C VAL A 104 -1.16 -2.05 -2.60
#